data_AF-A0A6N7BEP9-F1
#
_entry.id   AF-A0A6N7BEP9-F1
#
_cell.length_a   1.000
_cell.length_b   1.000
_cell.length_c   1.000
_cell.angle_alpha   90.00
_cell.angle_beta   90.00
_cell.angle_gamma   90.00
#
_symmetry.space_group_name_H-M   'P 1'
#
loop_
_entity.id
_entity.type
_entity.pdbx_description
1 polymer ?
#
loop_
_entity_poly.entity_id
_entity_poly.type
_entity_poly.pdbx_seq_one_letter_code
_entity_poly.pdbx_strand_id
1 'polypeptide(L)'
;MAPVFLTAQSKTNLEKFFQLIDNSVVKVGEVVGKTENVALSVTGPASLELLKPKLLAAFSNRGYKMKNENSDEIAKVTYSLNQAKVEYANAEKDGFFGDVVAERIVSLNGIVSIISSDGLLKTFDVNESANDTIIVDEIKNYEDSTVPFTQGKKPEVSFFSNLLEPILVVGTLVTTIILLFTVRGK
;
A
#
# COMPACT_ATOMS: atom_id res chain seq x y z
N MET A 1 -1.58 32.96 16.23
CA MET A 1 -2.11 32.13 15.13
C MET A 1 -1.13 30.97 14.98
N ALA A 2 -1.50 29.77 15.45
CA ALA A 2 -0.62 28.60 15.41
C ALA A 2 -0.47 28.11 13.96
N PRO A 3 0.71 27.62 13.54
CA PRO A 3 0.89 27.08 12.20
C PRO A 3 0.04 25.82 12.05
N VAL A 4 -0.85 25.81 11.05
CA VAL A 4 -1.53 24.60 10.61
C VAL A 4 -0.48 23.77 9.86
N PHE A 5 -0.03 22.68 10.48
CA PHE A 5 0.79 21.70 9.79
C PHE A 5 -0.11 20.96 8.80
N LEU A 6 0.01 21.31 7.52
CA LEU A 6 -0.53 20.53 6.41
C LEU A 6 0.28 19.23 6.32
N THR A 7 -0.13 18.19 7.05
CA THR A 7 0.35 16.84 6.75
C THR A 7 -0.27 16.43 5.42
N ALA A 8 0.55 15.99 4.47
CA ALA A 8 0.04 15.46 3.21
C ALA A 8 -0.86 14.26 3.50
N GLN A 9 -2.07 14.26 2.94
CA GLN A 9 -3.02 13.14 3.10
C GLN A 9 -2.36 11.84 2.66
N SER A 10 -2.38 10.82 3.54
CA SER A 10 -1.80 9.52 3.22
C SER A 10 -2.58 8.86 2.08
N LYS A 11 -1.86 8.25 1.14
CA LYS A 11 -2.46 7.57 -0.03
C LYS A 11 -3.33 6.40 0.44
N THR A 12 -4.42 6.16 -0.27
CA THR A 12 -5.24 4.96 -0.14
C THR A 12 -4.47 3.71 -0.61
N ASN A 13 -4.97 2.53 -0.24
CA ASN A 13 -4.37 1.27 -0.66
C ASN A 13 -4.42 1.09 -2.18
N LEU A 14 -5.52 1.53 -2.81
CA LEU A 14 -5.66 1.51 -4.26
C LEU A 14 -4.63 2.42 -4.96
N GLU A 15 -4.42 3.63 -4.46
CA GLU A 15 -3.41 4.55 -5.00
C GLU A 15 -1.99 4.01 -4.83
N LYS A 16 -1.71 3.30 -3.73
CA LYS A 16 -0.44 2.59 -3.57
C LYS A 16 -0.27 1.49 -4.62
N PHE A 17 -1.28 0.66 -4.89
CA PHE A 17 -1.21 -0.31 -5.99
C PHE A 17 -0.94 0.35 -7.34
N PHE A 18 -1.57 1.49 -7.61
CA PHE A 18 -1.32 2.25 -8.83
C PHE A 18 0.12 2.74 -8.93
N GLN A 19 0.70 3.17 -7.82
CA GLN A 19 2.13 3.50 -7.75
C GLN A 19 3.03 2.28 -7.97
N LEU A 20 2.71 1.11 -7.39
CA LEU A 20 3.47 -0.12 -7.62
C LEU A 20 3.44 -0.55 -9.09
N ILE A 21 2.27 -0.44 -9.74
CA ILE A 21 2.16 -0.66 -11.19
C ILE A 21 3.07 0.31 -11.95
N ASP A 22 3.01 1.60 -11.63
CA ASP A 22 3.85 2.59 -12.30
C ASP A 22 5.35 2.28 -12.13
N ASN A 23 5.78 1.89 -10.93
CA ASN A 23 7.17 1.46 -10.67
C ASN A 23 7.55 0.22 -11.47
N SER A 24 6.67 -0.78 -11.52
CA SER A 24 6.88 -2.01 -12.28
C SER A 24 7.06 -1.70 -13.77
N VAL A 25 6.21 -0.85 -14.36
CA VAL A 25 6.29 -0.52 -15.80
C VAL A 25 7.58 0.24 -16.14
N VAL A 26 8.14 1.04 -15.22
CA VAL A 26 9.46 1.66 -15.42
C VAL A 26 10.53 0.59 -15.61
N LYS A 27 10.56 -0.43 -14.73
CA LYS A 27 11.52 -1.54 -14.83
C LYS A 27 11.33 -2.33 -16.13
N VAL A 28 10.09 -2.54 -16.57
CA VAL A 28 9.81 -3.16 -17.87
C VAL A 28 10.36 -2.31 -19.01
N GLY A 29 10.17 -1.00 -18.97
CA GLY A 29 10.64 -0.10 -20.01
C GLY A 29 12.15 -0.07 -20.19
N GLU A 30 12.91 -0.27 -19.12
CA GLU A 30 14.37 -0.44 -19.19
C GLU A 30 14.78 -1.69 -20.00
N VAL A 31 13.94 -2.73 -20.00
CA VAL A 31 14.20 -4.01 -20.69
C VAL A 31 13.67 -4.02 -22.12
N VAL A 32 12.48 -3.45 -22.36
CA VAL A 32 11.86 -3.32 -23.69
C VAL A 32 12.61 -2.31 -24.56
N GLY A 33 13.22 -1.29 -23.94
CA GLY A 33 13.84 -0.16 -24.65
C GLY A 33 12.81 0.82 -25.21
N LYS A 34 13.27 1.83 -25.95
CA LYS A 34 12.42 2.83 -26.63
C LYS A 34 11.74 2.27 -27.88
N THR A 35 11.04 1.14 -27.78
CA THR A 35 10.16 0.72 -28.88
C THR A 35 8.87 1.53 -28.78
N GLU A 36 8.48 2.21 -29.87
CA GLU A 36 7.24 2.99 -29.87
C GLU A 36 5.99 2.11 -29.86
N ASN A 37 6.09 0.84 -30.28
CA ASN A 37 4.95 -0.05 -30.45
C ASN A 37 5.10 -1.32 -29.61
N VAL A 38 4.09 -1.62 -28.79
CA VAL A 38 4.04 -2.80 -27.93
C VAL A 38 2.66 -3.44 -28.04
N ALA A 39 2.60 -4.77 -28.10
CA ALA A 39 1.39 -5.53 -27.83
C ALA A 39 1.39 -5.91 -26.35
N LEU A 40 0.48 -5.33 -25.57
CA LEU A 40 0.36 -5.59 -24.13
C LEU A 40 -0.80 -6.54 -23.85
N SER A 41 -0.52 -7.66 -23.20
CA SER A 41 -1.51 -8.58 -22.66
C SER A 41 -1.40 -8.59 -21.14
N VAL A 42 -2.53 -8.50 -20.44
CA VAL A 42 -2.59 -8.55 -18.97
C VAL A 42 -3.51 -9.69 -18.54
N THR A 43 -2.95 -10.63 -17.79
CA THR A 43 -3.65 -11.80 -17.25
C THR A 43 -3.52 -11.85 -15.73
N GLY A 44 -4.44 -12.57 -15.08
CA GLY A 44 -4.45 -12.72 -13.62
C GLY A 44 -5.79 -13.20 -13.10
N PRO A 45 -5.93 -13.41 -11.78
CA PRO A 45 -7.19 -13.72 -11.13
C PRO A 45 -8.27 -12.65 -11.34
N ALA A 46 -9.54 -13.05 -11.31
CA ALA A 46 -10.69 -12.15 -11.48
C ALA A 46 -10.71 -11.00 -10.46
N SER A 47 -10.17 -11.21 -9.26
CA SER A 47 -10.05 -10.18 -8.23
C SER A 47 -9.14 -9.02 -8.64
N LEU A 48 -8.21 -9.22 -9.58
CA LEU A 48 -7.22 -8.22 -10.01
C LEU A 48 -7.59 -7.54 -11.34
N GLU A 49 -8.77 -7.83 -11.91
CA GLU A 49 -9.22 -7.25 -13.20
C GLU A 49 -9.19 -5.72 -13.21
N LEU A 50 -9.48 -5.09 -12.06
CA LEU A 50 -9.44 -3.62 -11.91
C LEU A 50 -8.05 -3.01 -12.10
N LEU A 51 -6.98 -3.81 -12.00
CA LEU A 51 -5.61 -3.35 -12.24
C LEU A 51 -5.25 -3.33 -13.72
N LYS A 52 -5.98 -4.06 -14.58
CA LYS A 52 -5.66 -4.12 -16.03
C LYS A 52 -5.74 -2.77 -16.71
N PRO A 53 -6.82 -1.96 -16.56
CA PRO A 53 -6.88 -0.64 -17.19
C PRO A 53 -5.77 0.29 -16.71
N LYS A 54 -5.37 0.17 -15.43
CA LYS A 54 -4.25 0.96 -14.87
C LYS A 54 -2.91 0.56 -15.49
N LEU A 55 -2.64 -0.73 -15.71
CA LEU A 55 -1.45 -1.19 -16.43
C LEU A 55 -1.42 -0.66 -17.86
N LEU A 56 -2.52 -0.77 -18.60
CA LEU A 56 -2.64 -0.23 -19.96
C LEU A 56 -2.34 1.28 -19.97
N ALA A 57 -2.93 2.03 -19.04
CA ALA A 57 -2.69 3.46 -18.89
C ALA A 57 -1.24 3.78 -18.52
N ALA A 58 -0.61 3.00 -17.64
CA ALA A 58 0.77 3.20 -17.21
C ALA A 58 1.78 3.06 -18.37
N PHE A 59 1.53 2.15 -19.31
CA PHE A 59 2.29 2.05 -20.56
C PHE A 59 1.98 3.22 -21.50
N SER A 60 0.71 3.52 -21.75
CA SER A 60 0.31 4.62 -22.64
C SER A 60 0.89 5.97 -22.19
N ASN A 61 0.84 6.28 -20.90
CA ASN A 61 1.40 7.50 -20.30
C ASN A 61 2.92 7.60 -20.43
N ARG A 62 3.61 6.49 -20.70
CA ARG A 62 5.05 6.43 -20.96
C ARG A 62 5.40 6.49 -22.44
N GLY A 63 4.40 6.66 -23.32
CA GLY A 63 4.59 6.85 -24.76
C GLY A 63 4.55 5.57 -25.59
N TYR A 64 4.24 4.42 -25.00
CA TYR A 64 4.05 3.18 -25.75
C TYR A 64 2.72 3.23 -26.52
N LYS A 65 2.78 3.01 -27.83
CA LYS A 65 1.60 2.87 -28.69
C LYS A 65 1.17 1.41 -28.69
N MET A 66 -0.03 1.16 -28.19
CA MET A 66 -0.61 -0.18 -28.19
C MET A 66 -0.96 -0.60 -29.62
N LYS A 67 -0.45 -1.75 -30.05
CA LYS A 67 -0.75 -2.36 -31.36
C LYS A 67 -1.30 -3.77 -31.17
N ASN A 68 -2.14 -4.22 -32.10
CA ASN A 68 -2.66 -5.58 -32.09
C ASN A 68 -1.54 -6.59 -32.36
N GLU A 69 -1.64 -7.77 -31.73
CA GLU A 69 -0.64 -8.85 -31.64
C GLU A 69 -0.15 -9.44 -32.99
N ASN A 70 -0.78 -9.08 -34.11
CA ASN A 70 -0.59 -9.74 -35.41
C ASN A 70 0.60 -9.23 -36.24
N SER A 71 1.57 -8.56 -35.62
CA SER A 71 2.81 -8.15 -36.29
C SER A 71 4.00 -8.83 -35.60
N ASP A 72 4.86 -9.48 -36.39
CA ASP A 72 6.09 -10.08 -35.87
C ASP A 72 7.17 -9.01 -35.59
N GLU A 73 6.93 -7.75 -35.98
CA GLU A 73 7.86 -6.64 -35.81
C GLU A 73 7.63 -5.84 -34.50
N ILE A 74 6.66 -6.23 -33.66
CA ILE A 74 6.36 -5.56 -32.40
C ILE A 74 6.76 -6.40 -31.18
N ALA A 75 7.25 -5.74 -30.14
CA ALA A 75 7.50 -6.40 -28.87
C ALA A 75 6.17 -6.81 -28.21
N LYS A 76 6.07 -8.07 -27.79
CA LYS A 76 4.91 -8.62 -27.06
C LYS A 76 5.24 -8.65 -25.58
N VAL A 77 4.48 -7.92 -24.77
CA VAL A 77 4.65 -7.84 -23.31
C VAL A 77 3.43 -8.48 -22.65
N THR A 78 3.65 -9.53 -21.89
CA THR A 78 2.61 -10.21 -21.11
C THR A 78 2.86 -9.98 -19.64
N TYR A 79 1.92 -9.29 -18.99
CA TYR A 79 1.85 -9.13 -17.54
C TYR A 79 0.95 -10.22 -16.95
N SER A 80 1.49 -11.10 -16.13
CA SER A 80 0.75 -12.08 -15.37
C SER A 80 0.73 -11.66 -13.89
N LEU A 81 -0.37 -11.07 -13.45
CA LEU A 81 -0.54 -10.67 -12.05
C LEU A 81 -0.93 -11.88 -11.20
N ASN A 82 -0.12 -12.18 -10.19
CA ASN A 82 -0.35 -13.33 -9.32
C ASN A 82 -1.12 -12.93 -8.06
N GLN A 83 -0.68 -11.84 -7.40
CA GLN A 83 -1.24 -11.43 -6.11
C GLN A 83 -1.13 -9.93 -5.90
N ALA A 84 -2.17 -9.35 -5.31
CA ALA A 84 -2.14 -8.02 -4.69
C ALA A 84 -2.59 -8.19 -3.24
N LYS A 85 -1.82 -7.69 -2.29
CA LYS A 85 -2.08 -7.88 -0.85
C LYS A 85 -1.79 -6.61 -0.06
N VAL A 86 -2.67 -6.31 0.89
CA VAL A 86 -2.44 -5.34 1.97
C VAL A 86 -2.26 -6.10 3.29
N GLU A 87 -1.27 -5.70 4.07
CA GLU A 87 -1.00 -6.22 5.39
C GLU A 87 -0.82 -5.07 6.38
N TYR A 88 -1.40 -5.21 7.57
CA TYR A 88 -1.19 -4.29 8.68
C TYR A 88 -0.46 -5.05 9.79
N ALA A 89 0.74 -4.59 10.13
CA ALA A 89 1.63 -5.23 11.09
C ALA A 89 2.03 -4.23 12.19
N ASN A 90 2.63 -4.77 13.26
CA ASN A 90 3.33 -3.97 14.27
C ASN A 90 2.47 -2.83 14.85
N ALA A 91 1.25 -3.13 15.27
CA ALA A 91 0.39 -2.11 15.87
C ALA A 91 0.87 -1.75 17.28
N GLU A 92 1.15 -0.47 17.49
CA GLU A 92 1.65 0.07 18.74
C GLU A 92 1.06 1.45 19.02
N LYS A 93 1.09 1.86 20.29
CA LYS A 93 0.62 3.18 20.70
C LYS A 93 1.76 4.19 20.56
N ASP A 94 1.50 5.30 19.87
CA ASP A 94 2.49 6.37 19.69
C ASP A 94 2.60 7.23 20.97
N GLY A 95 3.48 6.84 21.89
CA GLY A 95 3.68 7.54 23.16
C GLY A 95 2.48 7.46 24.13
N PHE A 96 2.50 8.29 25.17
CA PHE A 96 1.55 8.17 26.30
C PHE A 96 0.11 8.60 25.95
N PHE A 97 -0.05 9.55 25.03
CA PHE A 97 -1.34 10.11 24.61
C PHE A 97 -1.59 10.05 23.09
N GLY A 98 -0.71 9.43 22.32
CA GLY A 98 -0.89 9.37 20.86
C GLY A 98 -1.76 8.22 20.40
N ASP A 99 -2.03 8.23 19.11
CA ASP A 99 -2.87 7.27 18.43
C ASP A 99 -2.21 5.89 18.36
N VAL A 100 -3.03 4.86 18.13
CA VAL A 100 -2.49 3.54 17.77
C VAL A 100 -2.12 3.56 16.30
N VAL A 101 -0.84 3.37 16.01
CA VAL A 101 -0.30 3.31 14.66
C VAL A 101 0.05 1.88 14.29
N ALA A 102 0.02 1.56 13.00
CA ALA A 102 0.44 0.28 12.46
C ALA A 102 1.24 0.47 11.18
N GLU A 103 2.15 -0.45 10.91
CA GLU A 103 2.82 -0.56 9.62
C GLU A 103 1.85 -1.12 8.59
N ARG A 104 1.57 -0.35 7.53
CA ARG A 104 0.85 -0.81 6.36
C ARG A 104 1.85 -1.22 5.28
N ILE A 105 1.71 -2.44 4.79
CA ILE A 105 2.50 -3.00 3.69
C ILE A 105 1.56 -3.32 2.53
N VAL A 106 1.78 -2.68 1.38
CA VAL A 106 1.05 -2.95 0.13
C VAL A 106 2.02 -3.64 -0.82
N SER A 107 1.63 -4.78 -1.38
CA SER A 107 2.50 -5.61 -2.23
C SER A 107 1.80 -6.10 -3.50
N LEU A 108 2.51 -6.02 -4.62
CA LEU A 108 2.07 -6.47 -5.94
C LEU A 108 3.08 -7.48 -6.50
N ASN A 109 2.60 -8.70 -6.71
CA ASN A 109 3.40 -9.82 -7.19
C ASN A 109 2.89 -10.32 -8.55
N GLY A 110 3.81 -10.65 -9.44
CA GLY A 110 3.49 -11.16 -10.77
C GLY A 110 4.73 -11.55 -11.55
N ILE A 111 4.54 -11.88 -12.81
CA ILE A 111 5.59 -12.22 -13.76
C ILE A 111 5.37 -11.41 -15.02
N VAL A 112 6.43 -10.85 -15.58
CA VAL A 112 6.41 -10.20 -16.89
C VAL A 112 7.23 -11.02 -17.85
N SER A 113 6.63 -11.33 -19.00
CA SER A 113 7.30 -11.97 -20.13
C SER A 113 7.31 -11.01 -21.31
N ILE A 114 8.48 -10.82 -21.92
CA ILE A 114 8.68 -9.95 -23.07
C ILE A 114 9.25 -10.81 -24.19
N ILE A 115 8.58 -10.82 -25.33
CA ILE A 115 9.12 -11.33 -26.58
C ILE A 115 9.49 -10.10 -27.41
N SER A 116 10.78 -9.90 -27.60
CA SER A 116 11.31 -8.80 -28.41
C SER A 116 11.02 -9.03 -29.89
N SER A 117 11.14 -8.01 -30.73
CA SER A 117 10.88 -8.12 -32.18
C SER A 117 11.86 -9.05 -32.91
N ASP A 118 13.02 -9.34 -32.31
CA ASP A 118 13.98 -10.34 -32.78
C ASP A 118 13.67 -11.77 -32.30
N GLY A 119 12.54 -11.96 -31.60
CA GLY A 119 12.09 -13.23 -31.04
C GLY A 119 12.72 -13.60 -29.69
N LEU A 120 13.57 -12.75 -29.12
CA LEU A 120 14.20 -13.03 -27.84
C LEU A 120 13.20 -12.90 -26.67
N LEU A 121 13.06 -13.98 -25.90
CA LEU A 121 12.21 -14.02 -24.71
C LEU A 121 13.00 -13.63 -23.45
N LYS A 122 12.47 -12.67 -22.71
CA LYS A 122 12.92 -12.29 -21.36
C LYS A 122 11.76 -12.44 -20.40
N THR A 123 12.04 -12.97 -19.21
CA THR A 123 11.06 -13.08 -18.14
C THR A 123 11.67 -12.59 -16.84
N PHE A 124 10.89 -11.88 -16.04
CA PHE A 124 11.29 -11.46 -14.70
C PHE A 124 10.09 -11.34 -13.78
N ASP A 125 10.36 -11.44 -12.48
CA ASP A 125 9.36 -11.30 -11.46
C ASP A 125 9.06 -9.81 -11.20
N VAL A 126 7.79 -9.53 -11.01
CA VAL A 126 7.30 -8.27 -10.43
C VAL A 126 7.06 -8.54 -8.96
N ASN A 127 7.86 -7.93 -8.10
CA ASN A 127 7.73 -8.01 -6.64
C ASN A 127 7.87 -6.59 -6.08
N GLU A 128 6.84 -5.77 -6.29
CA GLU A 128 6.83 -4.38 -5.82
C GLU A 128 6.15 -4.30 -4.46
N SER A 129 6.72 -3.50 -3.56
CA SER A 129 6.10 -3.20 -2.28
C SER A 129 6.26 -1.73 -1.90
N ALA A 130 5.30 -1.24 -1.12
CA ALA A 130 5.34 0.07 -0.49
C ALA A 130 4.86 -0.07 0.95
N ASN A 131 5.64 0.46 1.89
CA ASN A 131 5.31 0.50 3.29
C ASN A 131 5.20 1.94 3.80
N ASP A 132 4.35 2.13 4.79
CA ASP A 132 4.26 3.35 5.60
C ASP A 132 3.57 3.07 6.93
N THR A 133 3.56 4.08 7.80
CA THR A 133 2.86 4.03 9.08
C THR A 133 1.52 4.76 8.96
N ILE A 134 0.45 4.13 9.45
CA ILE A 134 -0.90 4.69 9.44
C ILE A 134 -1.56 4.57 10.80
N ILE A 135 -2.57 5.40 11.05
CA ILE A 135 -3.41 5.29 12.25
C ILE A 135 -4.40 4.13 12.07
N VAL A 136 -4.46 3.23 13.04
CA VAL A 136 -5.27 2.00 12.98
C VAL A 136 -6.77 2.32 12.85
N ASP A 137 -7.25 3.34 13.54
CA ASP A 137 -8.66 3.77 13.49
C ASP A 137 -9.06 4.37 12.13
N GLU A 138 -8.08 4.76 11.32
CA GLU A 138 -8.26 5.31 9.99
C GLU A 138 -8.16 4.25 8.88
N ILE A 139 -7.88 2.97 9.19
CA ILE A 139 -7.76 1.88 8.18
C ILE A 139 -8.92 1.90 7.19
N LYS A 140 -10.15 2.10 7.68
CA LYS A 140 -11.38 2.18 6.87
C LYS A 140 -11.37 3.29 5.79
N ASN A 141 -10.54 4.32 5.96
CA ASN A 141 -10.41 5.43 5.01
C ASN A 141 -9.39 5.12 3.90
N TYR A 142 -8.52 4.14 4.13
CA TYR A 142 -7.49 3.71 3.17
C TYR A 142 -7.94 2.51 2.32
N GLU A 143 -8.93 1.75 2.80
CA GLU A 143 -9.50 0.59 2.12
C GLU A 143 -10.69 0.96 1.23
N ASP A 144 -10.87 0.20 0.16
CA ASP A 144 -12.09 0.24 -0.65
C ASP A 144 -12.90 -1.04 -0.37
N SER A 145 -14.09 -0.87 0.20
CA SER A 145 -14.97 -1.98 0.57
C SER A 145 -15.46 -2.78 -0.64
N THR A 146 -15.44 -2.19 -1.84
CA THR A 146 -15.84 -2.82 -3.10
C THR A 146 -14.69 -3.53 -3.80
N VAL A 147 -13.44 -3.33 -3.35
CA VAL A 147 -12.23 -3.86 -3.97
C VAL A 147 -11.47 -4.74 -2.96
N PRO A 148 -11.69 -6.07 -2.95
CA PRO A 148 -11.21 -6.96 -1.89
C PRO A 148 -9.70 -6.95 -1.67
N PHE A 149 -8.89 -6.84 -2.74
CA PHE A 149 -7.43 -6.84 -2.62
C PHE A 149 -6.87 -5.57 -1.96
N THR A 150 -7.69 -4.54 -1.74
CA THR A 150 -7.33 -3.35 -0.98
C THR A 150 -7.52 -3.53 0.53
N GLN A 151 -8.12 -4.63 0.97
CA GLN A 151 -8.41 -4.88 2.38
C GLN A 151 -7.36 -5.79 3.01
N GLY A 152 -7.01 -5.52 4.27
CA GLY A 152 -6.06 -6.31 5.04
C GLY A 152 -6.68 -6.87 6.33
N LYS A 153 -6.03 -7.88 6.93
CA LYS A 153 -6.41 -8.30 8.29
C LYS A 153 -6.07 -7.15 9.25
N LYS A 154 -7.08 -6.65 9.97
CA LYS A 154 -6.86 -5.62 11.00
C LYS A 154 -5.87 -6.12 12.06
N PRO A 155 -4.94 -5.27 12.50
CA PRO A 155 -3.94 -5.68 13.47
C PRO A 155 -4.60 -5.89 14.85
N GLU A 156 -4.06 -6.85 15.60
CA GLU A 156 -4.52 -7.14 16.96
C GLU A 156 -3.93 -6.09 17.90
N VAL A 157 -4.76 -5.18 18.40
CA VAL A 157 -4.35 -4.18 19.39
C VAL A 157 -4.65 -4.68 20.79
N SER A 158 -3.64 -4.68 21.67
CA SER A 158 -3.82 -5.01 23.08
C SER A 158 -4.47 -3.83 23.82
N PHE A 159 -5.80 -3.78 23.84
CA PHE A 159 -6.59 -2.71 24.47
C PHE A 159 -6.28 -2.50 25.97
N PHE A 160 -5.73 -3.50 26.66
CA PHE A 160 -5.48 -3.44 28.11
C PHE A 160 -4.33 -2.51 28.50
N SER A 161 -3.31 -2.36 27.66
CA SER A 161 -2.24 -1.38 27.90
C SER A 161 -2.77 0.06 27.88
N ASN A 162 -3.78 0.31 27.04
CA ASN A 162 -4.35 1.65 26.84
C ASN A 162 -5.28 2.09 27.99
N LEU A 163 -5.80 1.16 28.80
CA LEU A 163 -6.68 1.43 29.93
C LEU A 163 -5.92 1.55 31.26
N LEU A 164 -4.83 0.81 31.44
CA LEU A 164 -4.03 0.85 32.67
C LEU A 164 -3.38 2.22 32.90
N GLU A 165 -2.93 2.88 31.84
CA GLU A 165 -2.27 4.19 31.92
C GLU A 165 -3.21 5.28 32.49
N PRO A 166 -4.41 5.54 31.95
CA PRO A 166 -5.36 6.49 32.54
C PRO A 166 -5.75 6.14 33.98
N ILE A 167 -5.97 4.85 34.27
CA ILE A 167 -6.35 4.39 35.61
C ILE A 167 -5.23 4.68 36.62
N LEU A 168 -3.96 4.47 36.24
CA LEU A 168 -2.81 4.79 37.11
C LEU A 168 -2.70 6.30 37.36
N VAL A 169 -2.89 7.13 36.34
CA VAL A 169 -2.81 8.60 36.50
C VAL A 169 -3.94 9.11 37.40
N VAL A 170 -5.18 8.69 37.15
CA VAL A 170 -6.32 9.08 37.98
C VAL A 170 -6.18 8.53 39.39
N GLY A 171 -5.76 7.26 39.52
CA GLY A 171 -5.53 6.61 40.81
C GLY A 171 -4.47 7.34 41.64
N THR A 172 -3.30 7.62 41.07
CA THR A 172 -2.22 8.35 41.76
C THR A 172 -2.63 9.76 42.15
N LEU A 173 -3.36 10.48 41.29
CA LEU A 173 -3.88 11.81 41.60
C LEU A 173 -4.83 11.78 42.81
N VAL A 174 -5.81 10.86 42.80
CA VAL A 174 -6.77 10.70 43.90
C VAL A 174 -6.07 10.29 45.19
N THR A 175 -5.17 9.32 45.15
CA THR A 175 -4.40 8.88 46.32
C THR A 175 -3.54 10.01 46.88
N THR A 176 -2.91 10.81 46.02
CA THR A 176 -2.11 11.97 46.43
C THR A 176 -2.98 13.02 47.11
N ILE A 177 -4.15 13.34 46.56
CA ILE A 177 -5.11 14.27 47.16
C ILE A 177 -5.53 13.78 48.56
N ILE A 178 -5.93 12.50 48.66
CA ILE A 178 -6.32 11.90 49.94
C ILE A 178 -5.18 11.99 50.95
N LEU A 179 -3.97 11.57 50.59
CA LEU A 179 -2.79 11.63 51.46
C LEU A 179 -2.49 13.07 51.89
N LEU A 180 -2.55 14.03 50.98
CA LEU A 180 -2.22 15.42 51.26
C LEU A 180 -3.20 16.02 52.27
N PHE A 181 -4.50 15.78 52.13
CA PHE A 181 -5.51 16.22 53.09
C PHE A 181 -5.48 15.43 54.40
N THR A 182 -5.15 14.14 54.37
CA THR A 182 -5.07 13.30 55.58
C THR A 182 -3.87 13.67 56.45
N VAL A 183 -2.72 13.98 55.85
CA VAL A 183 -1.49 14.34 56.58
C VAL A 183 -1.53 15.79 57.09
N ARG A 184 -2.11 16.73 56.33
CA ARG A 184 -2.26 18.14 56.78
C ARG A 184 -3.47 18.38 57.69
N GLY A 185 -4.46 17.48 57.70
CA GLY A 185 -5.69 17.62 58.46
C GLY A 185 -5.61 17.17 59.93
N LYS A 186 -4.42 16.79 60.40
CA LYS A 186 -4.11 16.53 61.82
C LYS A 186 -3.26 17.65 62.41
#